data_AF-A0A965P002-F1
#
_entry.id   AF-A0A965P002-F1
#
_cell.length_a   1.000
_cell.length_b   1.000
_cell.length_c   1.000
_cell.angle_alpha   90.00
_cell.angle_beta   90.00
_cell.angle_gamma   90.00
#
_symmetry.space_group_name_H-M   'P 1'
#
loop_
_entity.id
_entity.type
_entity.pdbx_description
1 polymer ?
#
loop_
_entity_poly.entity_id
_entity_poly.type
_entity_poly.pdbx_seq_one_letter_code
_entity_poly.pdbx_strand_id
1 'polypeptide(L)'
;MLIALCILLTLLTGGSTLLCIRSIGRNFELMGRLQEIDEALQSSIIILNAQHDIIDKKTKIELFSDDPIVRELVSDMATAKESVAAVAKLLDSVTEDEETPTEEEDNDADSKDSNS
;
A
#
# COMPACT_ATOMS: atom_id res chain seq x y z
N MET A 1 14.70 -25.94 -42.63
CA MET A 1 15.44 -25.48 -41.44
C MET A 1 15.04 -24.04 -41.07
N LEU A 2 15.31 -23.05 -41.94
CA LEU A 2 15.02 -21.63 -41.64
C LEU A 2 13.53 -21.33 -41.33
N ILE A 3 12.61 -21.83 -42.16
CA ILE A 3 11.15 -21.61 -41.97
C ILE A 3 10.66 -22.21 -40.66
N ALA A 4 11.12 -23.42 -40.32
CA ALA A 4 10.76 -24.08 -39.06
C ALA A 4 11.29 -23.30 -37.84
N LEU A 5 12.48 -22.70 -37.95
CA LEU A 5 13.05 -21.86 -36.91
C LEU A 5 12.29 -20.54 -36.74
N CYS A 6 11.84 -19.92 -37.85
CA CYS A 6 10.98 -18.73 -37.79
C CYS A 6 9.63 -19.01 -37.11
N ILE A 7 8.99 -20.15 -37.43
CA ILE A 7 7.73 -20.56 -36.81
C ILE A 7 7.91 -20.84 -35.31
N LEU A 8 9.02 -21.48 -34.93
CA LEU A 8 9.33 -21.72 -33.51
C LEU A 8 9.52 -20.39 -32.76
N LEU A 9 10.23 -19.44 -33.36
CA LEU A 9 10.51 -18.14 -32.73
C LEU A 9 9.24 -17.31 -32.54
N THR A 10 8.33 -17.30 -33.53
CA THR A 10 7.05 -16.57 -33.42
C THR A 10 6.11 -17.21 -32.42
N LEU A 11 6.10 -18.55 -32.32
CA LEU A 11 5.33 -19.24 -31.29
C LEU A 11 5.89 -18.97 -29.88
N LEU A 12 7.21 -18.95 -29.73
CA LEU A 12 7.86 -18.68 -28.45
C LEU A 12 7.61 -17.24 -27.99
N THR A 13 7.83 -16.26 -28.87
CA THR A 13 7.60 -14.84 -28.56
C THR A 13 6.11 -14.51 -28.41
N GLY A 14 5.24 -15.07 -29.24
CA GLY A 14 3.79 -14.91 -29.11
C GLY A 14 3.26 -15.53 -27.82
N GLY A 15 3.70 -16.74 -27.47
CA GLY A 15 3.35 -17.42 -26.23
C GLY A 15 3.81 -16.67 -24.99
N SER A 16 5.07 -16.19 -24.97
CA SER A 16 5.60 -15.41 -23.85
C SER A 16 4.87 -14.09 -23.68
N THR A 17 4.53 -13.41 -24.78
CA THR A 17 3.79 -12.13 -24.75
C THR A 17 2.39 -12.32 -24.18
N LEU A 18 1.68 -13.38 -24.60
CA LEU A 18 0.35 -13.70 -24.09
C LEU A 18 0.36 -14.03 -22.59
N LEU A 19 1.37 -14.78 -22.14
CA LEU A 19 1.57 -15.10 -20.73
C LEU A 19 1.89 -13.84 -19.91
N CYS A 20 2.73 -12.94 -20.42
CA CYS A 20 3.03 -11.66 -19.77
C CYS A 20 1.77 -10.80 -19.60
N ILE A 21 0.99 -10.60 -20.67
CA ILE A 21 -0.24 -9.79 -20.60
C ILE A 21 -1.21 -10.36 -19.56
N ARG A 22 -1.36 -11.70 -19.53
CA ARG A 22 -2.23 -12.37 -18.56
C ARG A 22 -1.70 -12.27 -17.13
N SER A 23 -0.39 -12.30 -16.94
CA SER A 23 0.25 -12.14 -15.63
C SER A 23 0.06 -10.73 -15.09
N ILE A 24 0.31 -9.71 -15.92
CA ILE A 24 0.14 -8.29 -15.57
C ILE A 24 -1.32 -8.01 -15.22
N GLY A 25 -2.28 -8.51 -16.00
CA GLY A 25 -3.70 -8.29 -15.73
C GLY A 25 -4.16 -8.84 -14.37
N ARG A 26 -3.66 -10.01 -13.96
CA ARG A 26 -3.97 -10.58 -12.63
C ARG A 26 -3.30 -9.80 -11.50
N ASN A 27 -2.09 -9.31 -11.73
CA ASN A 27 -1.38 -8.50 -10.74
C ASN A 27 -2.09 -7.14 -10.54
N PHE A 28 -2.55 -6.52 -11.62
CA PHE A 28 -3.32 -5.26 -11.57
C PHE A 28 -4.65 -5.40 -10.81
N GLU A 29 -5.35 -6.53 -10.97
CA GLU A 29 -6.56 -6.81 -10.19
C GLU A 29 -6.28 -6.91 -8.69
N LEU A 30 -5.15 -7.52 -8.31
CA LEU A 30 -4.73 -7.62 -6.91
C LEU A 30 -4.36 -6.24 -6.34
N MET A 31 -3.68 -5.40 -7.14
CA MET A 31 -3.32 -4.04 -6.75
C MET A 31 -4.56 -3.16 -6.51
N GLY A 32 -5.56 -3.26 -7.39
CA GLY A 32 -6.84 -2.55 -7.20
C GLY A 32 -7.56 -2.96 -5.92
N ARG A 33 -7.60 -4.26 -5.60
CA ARG A 33 -8.18 -4.73 -4.32
C ARG A 33 -7.36 -4.30 -3.11
N LEU A 34 -6.04 -4.20 -3.24
CA LEU A 34 -5.17 -3.72 -2.16
C LEU A 34 -5.48 -2.26 -1.83
N GLN A 35 -5.67 -1.42 -2.86
CA GLN A 35 -6.04 -0.02 -2.70
C GLN A 35 -7.42 0.17 -2.07
N GLU A 36 -8.43 -0.62 -2.48
CA GLU A 36 -9.75 -0.61 -1.83
C GLU A 36 -9.67 -0.98 -0.34
N ILE A 37 -8.81 -1.95 0.01
CA ILE A 37 -8.59 -2.35 1.40
C ILE A 37 -7.90 -1.23 2.18
N ASP A 38 -6.90 -0.57 1.60
CA ASP A 38 -6.21 0.56 2.23
C ASP A 38 -7.19 1.71 2.53
N GLU A 39 -7.98 2.12 1.54
CA GLU A 39 -8.99 3.18 1.71
C GLU A 39 -10.00 2.82 2.81
N ALA A 40 -10.48 1.57 2.84
CA ALA A 40 -11.40 1.09 3.88
C ALA A 40 -10.75 1.08 5.27
N LEU A 41 -9.47 0.76 5.35
CA LEU A 41 -8.70 0.72 6.59
C LEU A 41 -8.46 2.12 7.15
N GLN A 42 -8.03 3.06 6.30
CA GLN A 42 -7.88 4.47 6.64
C GLN A 42 -9.19 5.06 7.17
N SER A 43 -10.30 4.79 6.48
CA SER A 43 -11.65 5.19 6.93
C SER A 43 -11.99 4.61 8.31
N SER A 44 -11.67 3.33 8.53
CA SER A 44 -11.92 2.65 9.81
C SER A 44 -11.10 3.24 10.95
N ILE A 45 -9.84 3.62 10.71
CA ILE A 45 -8.98 4.30 11.70
C ILE A 45 -9.58 5.64 12.11
N ILE A 46 -10.05 6.43 11.13
CA ILE A 46 -10.65 7.75 11.39
C ILE A 46 -11.89 7.59 12.29
N ILE A 47 -12.78 6.66 11.95
CA ILE A 47 -14.00 6.40 12.74
C ILE A 47 -13.64 5.93 14.15
N LEU A 48 -12.68 5.02 14.28
CA LEU A 48 -12.27 4.49 15.57
C LEU A 48 -11.63 5.56 16.47
N ASN A 49 -10.81 6.45 15.90
CA ASN A 49 -10.27 7.61 16.61
C ASN A 49 -11.39 8.55 17.09
N ALA A 50 -12.36 8.86 16.22
CA ALA A 50 -13.48 9.73 16.59
C ALA A 50 -14.30 9.13 17.76
N GLN A 51 -14.55 7.82 17.72
CA GLN A 51 -15.26 7.14 18.81
C GLN A 51 -14.43 7.11 20.10
N HIS A 52 -13.14 6.83 20.00
CA HIS A 52 -12.24 6.84 21.15
C HIS A 52 -12.22 8.22 21.82
N ASP A 53 -12.13 9.31 21.05
CA ASP A 53 -12.14 10.68 21.58
C ASP A 53 -13.48 11.06 22.23
N ILE A 54 -14.60 10.61 21.66
CA ILE A 54 -15.93 10.83 22.24
C ILE A 54 -16.04 10.08 23.57
N ILE A 55 -15.55 8.84 23.63
CA ILE A 55 -15.60 8.00 24.82
C ILE A 55 -14.68 8.58 25.89
N ASP A 56 -13.42 8.89 25.57
CA ASP A 56 -12.46 9.52 26.49
C ASP A 56 -12.99 10.83 27.09
N LYS A 57 -13.69 11.66 26.31
CA LYS A 57 -14.35 12.87 26.82
C LYS A 57 -15.51 12.55 27.78
N LYS A 58 -16.25 11.47 27.54
CA LYS A 58 -17.37 11.04 28.39
C LYS A 58 -16.90 10.33 29.67
N THR A 59 -15.80 9.58 29.61
CA THR A 59 -15.25 8.84 30.75
C THR A 59 -14.54 9.76 31.76
N LYS A 60 -14.03 10.91 31.31
CA LYS A 60 -13.46 11.98 32.16
C LYS A 60 -14.51 12.74 32.99
N ILE A 61 -15.80 12.48 32.78
CA ILE A 61 -16.85 12.97 33.69
C ILE A 61 -16.74 12.16 34.98
N GLU A 62 -16.54 12.82 36.12
CA GLU A 62 -16.25 12.20 37.45
C GLU A 62 -17.19 11.05 37.86
N LEU A 63 -18.39 10.99 37.28
CA LEU A 63 -19.37 9.93 37.54
C LEU A 63 -18.98 8.56 36.94
N PHE A 64 -18.14 8.54 35.91
CA PHE A 64 -17.82 7.34 35.12
C PHE A 64 -16.35 6.94 35.17
N SER A 65 -15.47 7.81 35.69
CA SER A 65 -14.02 7.54 35.81
C SER A 65 -13.68 6.43 36.79
N ASP A 66 -14.55 6.17 37.77
CA ASP A 66 -14.38 5.12 38.78
C ASP A 66 -15.02 3.78 38.38
N ASP A 67 -15.75 3.74 37.26
CA ASP A 67 -16.38 2.51 36.78
C ASP A 67 -15.34 1.62 36.07
N PRO A 68 -15.06 0.40 36.58
CA PRO A 68 -14.08 -0.49 35.96
C PRO A 68 -14.47 -0.90 34.53
N ILE A 69 -15.77 -1.00 34.21
CA ILE A 69 -16.26 -1.37 32.89
C ILE A 69 -15.91 -0.28 31.86
N VAL A 70 -16.01 0.98 32.29
CA VAL A 70 -15.71 2.14 31.45
C VAL A 70 -14.22 2.23 31.12
N ARG A 71 -13.35 1.90 32.09
CA ARG A 71 -11.90 1.82 31.88
C ARG A 71 -11.50 0.68 30.95
N GLU A 72 -12.12 -0.49 31.10
CA GLU A 72 -11.92 -1.64 30.23
C GLU A 72 -12.30 -1.31 28.79
N LEU A 73 -13.45 -0.66 28.59
CA LEU A 73 -13.90 -0.22 27.27
C LEU A 73 -12.90 0.74 26.59
N VAL A 74 -12.36 1.71 27.31
CA VAL A 74 -11.33 2.63 26.77
C VAL A 74 -10.07 1.85 26.39
N SER A 75 -9.64 0.90 27.21
CA SER A 75 -8.49 0.04 26.95
C SER A 75 -8.68 -0.84 25.71
N ASP A 76 -9.86 -1.43 25.56
CA ASP A 76 -10.21 -2.26 24.40
C ASP A 76 -10.20 -1.45 23.11
N MET A 77 -10.70 -0.22 23.14
CA MET A 77 -10.67 0.68 22.00
C MET A 77 -9.25 1.11 21.62
N ALA A 78 -8.39 1.38 22.61
CA ALA A 78 -6.99 1.69 22.36
C ALA A 78 -6.28 0.49 21.70
N THR A 79 -6.54 -0.72 22.18
CA THR A 79 -5.98 -1.96 21.63
C THR A 79 -6.48 -2.22 20.20
N ALA A 80 -7.77 -1.99 19.94
CA ALA A 80 -8.34 -2.10 18.60
C ALA A 80 -7.69 -1.11 17.64
N LYS A 81 -7.48 0.14 18.07
CA LYS A 81 -6.81 1.17 17.27
C LYS A 81 -5.38 0.77 16.92
N GLU A 82 -4.63 0.28 17.89
CA GLU A 82 -3.24 -0.14 17.68
C GLU A 82 -3.15 -1.33 16.72
N SER A 83 -4.09 -2.28 16.83
CA SER A 83 -4.18 -3.43 15.92
C SER A 83 -4.49 -3.02 14.49
N VAL A 84 -5.43 -2.09 14.28
CA VAL A 84 -5.76 -1.58 12.93
C VAL A 84 -4.59 -0.76 12.36
N ALA A 85 -3.91 0.05 13.17
CA ALA A 85 -2.72 0.80 12.74
C ALA A 85 -1.55 -0.11 12.35
N ALA A 86 -1.36 -1.24 13.05
CA ALA A 86 -0.35 -2.23 12.70
C ALA A 86 -0.63 -2.88 11.34
N VAL A 87 -1.89 -3.18 11.04
CA VAL A 87 -2.30 -3.69 9.72
C VAL A 87 -2.09 -2.64 8.63
N ALA A 88 -2.37 -1.37 8.92
CA ALA A 88 -2.16 -0.27 7.96
C ALA A 88 -0.69 -0.13 7.58
N LYS A 89 0.19 -0.14 8.60
CA LYS A 89 1.63 -0.06 8.39
C LYS A 89 2.18 -1.24 7.57
N LEU A 90 1.60 -2.43 7.72
CA LEU A 90 1.97 -3.58 6.91
C LEU A 90 1.54 -3.41 5.45
N LEU A 91 0.34 -2.85 5.21
CA LEU A 91 -0.10 -2.49 3.86
C LEU A 91 0.84 -1.46 3.24
N ASP A 92 1.15 -0.37 3.96
CA ASP A 92 2.05 0.69 3.49
C ASP A 92 3.41 0.11 3.06
N SER A 93 4.01 -0.75 3.88
CA SER A 93 5.30 -1.39 3.57
C SER A 93 5.26 -2.32 2.35
N VAL A 94 4.12 -2.93 2.05
CA VAL A 94 3.95 -3.77 0.86
C VAL A 94 3.84 -2.90 -0.40
N THR A 95 3.29 -1.70 -0.29
CA THR A 95 3.22 -0.73 -1.40
C THR A 95 4.55 -0.02 -1.67
N GLU A 96 5.34 0.30 -0.64
CA GLU A 96 6.63 1.00 -0.82
C GLU A 96 7.73 0.11 -1.43
N ASP A 97 7.69 -1.21 -1.19
CA ASP A 97 8.69 -2.16 -1.73
C ASP A 97 8.51 -2.46 -3.26
N GLU A 98 7.43 -2.01 -3.90
CA GLU A 98 7.23 -2.14 -5.37
C GLU A 98 7.70 -0.93 -6.20
N GLU A 99 8.22 0.13 -5.58
CA GLU A 99 8.86 1.23 -6.33
C GLU A 99 10.30 0.87 -6.72
N THR A 100 10.46 0.24 -7.89
CA THR A 100 11.77 0.08 -8.54
C THR A 100 12.42 1.44 -8.80
N PRO A 101 13.74 1.57 -8.54
CA PRO A 101 14.49 2.82 -8.71
C PRO A 101 14.59 3.14 -10.21
N THR A 102 14.05 4.29 -10.60
CA THR A 102 14.37 4.87 -11.90
C THR A 102 15.76 5.46 -11.75
N GLU A 103 16.76 4.79 -12.33
CA GLU A 103 18.11 5.34 -12.50
C GLU A 103 17.99 6.64 -13.31
N GLU A 104 18.10 7.78 -12.62
CA GLU A 104 18.45 9.05 -13.25
C GLU A 104 19.94 8.96 -13.64
N GLU A 105 20.22 8.51 -14.87
CA GLU A 105 21.52 8.71 -15.49
C GLU A 105 21.74 10.21 -15.73
N ASP A 106 22.62 10.76 -14.89
CA ASP A 106 23.44 11.95 -15.12
C ASP A 106 23.84 12.10 -16.61
N ASN A 107 23.42 13.20 -17.22
CA ASN A 107 24.06 13.72 -18.43
C ASN A 107 24.22 15.24 -18.31
N ASP A 108 24.93 15.68 -17.28
CA ASP A 108 25.58 16.98 -17.23
C ASP A 108 27.10 16.80 -17.29
N ALA A 109 27.65 16.88 -18.51
CA ALA A 109 29.08 17.06 -18.71
C ALA A 109 29.36 18.11 -19.82
N ASP A 110 29.57 19.33 -19.32
CA ASP A 110 30.68 20.22 -19.69
C ASP A 110 30.59 20.95 -21.05
N SER A 111 29.76 22.00 -21.07
CA SER A 111 29.99 23.14 -21.96
C SER A 111 31.21 23.93 -21.48
N LYS A 112 32.39 23.63 -22.02
CA LYS A 112 33.55 24.53 -21.90
C LYS A 112 33.67 25.43 -23.11
N ASP A 113 33.39 26.70 -22.85
CA ASP A 113 34.23 27.84 -23.21
C ASP A 113 35.04 27.72 -24.51
N SER A 114 34.56 28.37 -25.56
CA SER A 114 35.43 28.91 -26.61
C SER A 114 35.26 30.41 -26.65
N ASN A 115 36.03 31.06 -25.77
CA ASN A 115 36.39 32.47 -25.88
C ASN A 115 37.68 32.53 -26.70
N SER A 116 37.61 32.99 -27.96
CA SER A 116 38.67 33.78 -28.59
C SER A 116 38.19 34.46 -29.86
#